data_AF-A0AAU7ZNY3-F1
#
_entry.id   AF-A0AAU7ZNY3-F1
#
_cell.length_a   1.000
_cell.length_b   1.000
_cell.length_c   1.000
_cell.angle_alpha   90.00
_cell.angle_beta   90.00
_cell.angle_gamma   90.00
#
_symmetry.space_group_name_H-M   'P 1'
#
loop_
_entity.id
_entity.type
_entity.pdbx_description
1 polymer ?
#
loop_
_entity_poly.entity_id
_entity_poly.type
_entity_poly.pdbx_seq_one_letter_code
_entity_poly.pdbx_strand_id
1 'polypeptide(L)'
;MATMKKSVAKKGAPKTTATKSMPAKGRDPEGGLTAAGREFYKKTEGANLKPGVKGNADTPEKMRRKGSFLTRHFTHPRGPMVKDGQPTRLALSAHAWGEAVPKTEAAAKKLAVKGRKLLERYQAAKES
;
A
#
# COMPACT_ATOMS: atom_id res chain seq x y z
N MET A 1 58.56 -27.93 -9.67
CA MET A 1 58.01 -26.58 -9.93
C MET A 1 57.01 -26.23 -8.85
N ALA A 2 57.38 -25.30 -7.96
CA ALA A 2 56.48 -24.75 -6.96
C ALA A 2 55.64 -23.62 -7.56
N THR A 3 54.34 -23.57 -7.28
CA THR A 3 53.64 -22.33 -6.95
C THR A 3 52.33 -22.65 -6.20
N MET A 4 52.36 -22.43 -4.90
CA MET A 4 51.19 -22.32 -4.04
C MET A 4 50.57 -20.94 -4.25
N LYS A 5 49.32 -20.85 -4.71
CA LYS A 5 48.54 -19.60 -4.68
C LYS A 5 47.46 -19.71 -3.61
N LYS A 6 47.73 -19.04 -2.50
CA LYS A 6 46.88 -18.83 -1.33
C LYS A 6 45.93 -17.64 -1.57
N SER A 7 44.76 -17.70 -0.93
CA SER A 7 43.85 -16.59 -0.53
C SER A 7 43.04 -15.90 -1.66
N VAL A 8 41.79 -15.47 -1.48
CA VAL A 8 41.05 -15.09 -0.26
C VAL A 8 39.55 -15.36 -0.49
N ALA A 9 38.93 -16.24 0.29
CA ALA A 9 37.46 -16.31 0.35
C ALA A 9 36.97 -15.07 1.12
N LYS A 10 36.37 -14.12 0.42
CA LYS A 10 35.70 -12.96 1.02
C LYS A 10 34.43 -13.47 1.70
N LYS A 11 34.56 -13.95 2.95
CA LYS A 11 33.43 -14.16 3.86
C LYS A 11 32.74 -12.80 4.04
N GLY A 12 31.64 -12.58 3.33
CA GLY A 12 30.73 -11.50 3.66
C GLY A 12 30.25 -11.71 5.09
N ALA A 13 30.60 -10.78 5.97
CA ALA A 13 30.11 -10.78 7.34
C ALA A 13 28.57 -10.80 7.32
N PRO A 14 27.89 -11.62 8.15
CA PRO A 14 26.46 -11.50 8.32
C PRO A 14 26.21 -10.12 8.92
N LYS A 15 25.58 -9.22 8.15
CA LYS A 15 25.06 -7.95 8.67
C LYS A 15 23.88 -8.30 9.59
N THR A 16 24.16 -8.67 10.83
CA THR A 16 23.16 -8.69 11.91
C THR A 16 22.91 -7.25 12.35
N THR A 17 22.30 -6.44 11.48
CA THR A 17 21.55 -5.30 11.99
C THR A 17 20.35 -5.91 12.68
N ALA A 18 20.34 -5.88 14.02
CA ALA A 18 19.14 -6.14 14.80
C ALA A 18 18.12 -5.06 14.40
N THR A 19 17.40 -5.33 13.31
CA THR A 19 16.29 -4.50 12.85
C THR A 19 15.29 -4.60 13.98
N LYS A 20 15.06 -3.50 14.71
CA LYS A 20 13.91 -3.40 15.61
C LYS A 20 12.70 -3.86 14.80
N SER A 21 12.22 -5.06 15.06
CA SER A 21 11.05 -5.58 14.37
C SER A 21 9.85 -4.80 14.90
N MET A 22 8.98 -4.36 13.99
CA MET A 22 7.79 -3.61 14.39
C MET A 22 6.94 -4.48 15.33
N PRO A 23 6.53 -3.96 16.51
CA PRO A 23 5.77 -4.73 17.48
C PRO A 23 4.45 -5.23 16.91
N ALA A 24 3.95 -6.36 17.39
CA ALA A 24 2.68 -6.96 16.93
C ALA A 24 1.51 -5.96 17.00
N LYS A 25 1.48 -5.11 18.03
CA LYS A 25 0.50 -4.02 18.23
C LYS A 25 0.51 -2.95 17.11
N GLY A 26 1.56 -2.91 16.29
CA GLY A 26 1.69 -2.04 15.13
C GLY A 26 0.96 -2.56 13.88
N ARG A 27 0.53 -3.82 13.87
CA ARG A 27 -0.14 -4.48 12.76
C ARG A 27 -1.59 -4.78 13.14
N ASP A 28 -2.50 -4.51 12.22
CA ASP A 28 -3.91 -4.81 12.40
C ASP A 28 -4.22 -6.24 11.88
N PRO A 29 -4.96 -7.08 12.64
CA PRO A 29 -5.33 -8.43 12.19
C PRO A 29 -6.24 -8.43 10.94
N GLU A 30 -7.09 -7.41 10.77
CA GLU A 30 -7.91 -7.21 9.57
C GLU A 30 -7.10 -6.59 8.42
N GLY A 31 -5.90 -6.08 8.73
CA GLY A 31 -4.87 -5.69 7.77
C GLY A 31 -4.46 -4.22 7.83
N GLY A 32 -3.22 -3.97 7.43
CA GLY A 32 -2.63 -2.62 7.42
C GLY A 32 -1.93 -2.26 8.74
N LEU A 33 -1.60 -0.98 8.87
CA LEU A 33 -0.87 -0.43 10.02
C LEU A 33 -1.81 0.28 10.98
N THR A 34 -1.70 -0.06 12.27
CA THR A 34 -2.35 0.70 13.35
C THR A 34 -1.69 2.07 13.52
N ALA A 35 -2.26 2.93 14.37
CA ALA A 35 -1.63 4.20 14.72
C ALA A 35 -0.21 3.99 15.27
N ALA A 36 -0.05 3.04 16.20
CA ALA A 36 1.24 2.67 16.76
C ALA A 36 2.24 2.16 15.70
N GLY A 37 1.76 1.42 14.70
CA GLY A 37 2.60 0.98 13.57
C GLY A 37 3.12 2.14 12.74
N ARG A 38 2.28 3.14 12.46
CA ARG A 38 2.71 4.35 11.74
C ARG A 38 3.69 5.19 12.56
N GLU A 39 3.47 5.30 13.87
CA GLU A 39 4.41 5.98 14.78
C GLU A 39 5.76 5.27 14.88
N PHE A 40 5.76 3.93 14.86
CA PHE A 40 6.98 3.15 14.83
C PHE A 40 7.82 3.54 13.60
N TYR A 41 7.23 3.51 12.40
CA TYR A 41 7.92 3.91 11.16
C TYR A 41 8.35 5.38 11.16
N LYS A 42 7.57 6.28 11.78
CA LYS A 42 7.98 7.68 11.96
C LYS A 42 9.24 7.79 12.82
N LYS A 43 9.37 6.99 13.88
CA LYS A 43 10.52 6.99 14.79
C LYS A 43 11.75 6.29 14.20
N THR A 44 11.57 5.18 13.48
CA THR A 44 12.69 4.36 13.00
C THR A 44 13.20 4.79 11.63
N GLU A 45 12.31 5.19 10.73
CA GLU A 45 12.64 5.49 9.34
C GLU A 45 12.39 6.96 8.98
N GLY A 46 11.84 7.76 9.90
CA GLY A 46 11.43 9.15 9.62
C GLY A 46 10.19 9.25 8.72
N ALA A 47 9.51 8.12 8.43
CA ALA A 47 8.41 8.09 7.49
C ALA A 47 7.11 8.67 8.08
N ASN A 48 6.55 9.71 7.45
CA ASN A 48 5.27 10.29 7.85
C ASN A 48 4.08 9.57 7.17
N LEU A 49 3.90 8.28 7.50
CA LEU A 49 2.86 7.44 6.90
C LEU A 49 1.47 7.94 7.31
N LYS A 50 0.63 8.20 6.31
CA LYS A 50 -0.78 8.59 6.51
C LYS A 50 -1.70 7.37 6.37
N PRO A 51 -2.78 7.25 7.17
CA PRO A 51 -3.78 6.20 6.99
C PRO A 51 -4.49 6.33 5.64
N GLY A 52 -5.07 5.24 5.15
CA GLY A 52 -5.95 5.25 3.98
C GLY A 52 -7.09 6.26 4.15
N VAL A 53 -7.58 6.83 3.04
CA VAL A 53 -8.66 7.82 3.08
C VAL A 53 -9.98 7.09 3.26
N LYS A 54 -10.41 6.92 4.51
CA LYS A 54 -11.74 6.39 4.85
C LYS A 54 -12.78 7.52 4.71
N GLY A 55 -13.89 7.24 4.04
CA GLY A 55 -14.99 8.20 3.82
C GLY A 55 -14.88 9.07 2.57
N ASN A 56 -15.57 10.21 2.59
CA ASN A 56 -15.63 11.15 1.48
C ASN A 56 -14.29 11.85 1.28
N ALA A 57 -13.98 12.11 0.01
CA ALA A 57 -12.75 12.79 -0.40
C ALA A 57 -13.02 14.29 -0.56
N ASP A 58 -13.28 14.96 0.55
CA ASP A 58 -13.74 16.36 0.54
C ASP A 58 -12.63 17.39 0.39
N THR A 59 -11.38 16.99 0.62
CA THR A 59 -10.21 17.87 0.48
C THR A 59 -9.40 17.51 -0.76
N PRO A 60 -8.71 18.47 -1.42
CA PRO A 60 -7.86 18.18 -2.58
C PRO A 60 -6.84 17.08 -2.31
N GLU A 61 -6.24 17.06 -1.11
CA GLU A 61 -5.31 15.99 -0.73
C GLU A 61 -6.00 14.61 -0.66
N LYS A 62 -7.19 14.53 -0.05
CA LYS A 62 -7.95 13.27 0.01
C LYS A 62 -8.35 12.79 -1.39
N MET A 63 -8.76 13.71 -2.27
CA MET A 63 -9.07 13.42 -3.68
C MET A 63 -7.86 12.82 -4.39
N ARG A 64 -6.71 13.48 -4.29
CA ARG A 64 -5.46 13.00 -4.89
C ARG A 64 -5.07 11.61 -4.40
N ARG A 65 -5.07 11.39 -3.09
CA ARG A 65 -4.65 10.13 -2.47
C ARG A 65 -5.58 8.98 -2.82
N LYS A 66 -6.89 9.18 -2.66
CA LYS A 66 -7.91 8.16 -2.94
C LYS A 66 -8.02 7.90 -4.43
N GLY A 67 -8.04 8.94 -5.25
CA GLY A 67 -8.07 8.85 -6.71
C GLY A 67 -6.89 8.08 -7.28
N SER A 68 -5.67 8.38 -6.82
CA SER A 68 -4.45 7.69 -7.24
C SER A 68 -4.46 6.21 -6.85
N PHE A 69 -4.84 5.89 -5.60
CA PHE A 69 -4.94 4.51 -5.14
C PHE A 69 -5.92 3.70 -5.99
N LEU A 70 -7.14 4.20 -6.16
CA LEU A 70 -8.18 3.47 -6.90
C LEU A 70 -7.80 3.27 -8.37
N THR A 71 -7.21 4.29 -8.99
CA THR A 71 -6.79 4.21 -10.39
C THR A 71 -5.67 3.19 -10.58
N ARG A 72 -4.66 3.18 -9.71
CA ARG A 72 -3.52 2.24 -9.82
C ARG A 72 -3.93 0.78 -9.59
N HIS A 73 -4.82 0.53 -8.62
CA HIS A 73 -5.14 -0.83 -8.21
C HIS A 73 -6.28 -1.48 -9.00
N PHE A 74 -7.23 -0.70 -9.51
CA PHE A 74 -8.45 -1.26 -10.11
C PHE A 74 -8.64 -0.98 -11.61
N THR A 75 -7.74 -0.25 -12.27
CA THR A 75 -7.83 -0.08 -13.74
C THR A 75 -7.56 -1.40 -14.46
N HIS A 76 -6.50 -2.09 -14.06
CA HIS A 76 -6.11 -3.39 -14.59
C HIS A 76 -5.82 -4.32 -13.40
N PRO A 77 -6.87 -4.82 -12.72
CA PRO A 77 -6.67 -5.71 -11.58
C PRO A 77 -5.91 -6.97 -12.04
N ARG A 78 -4.89 -7.36 -11.28
CA ARG A 78 -4.02 -8.51 -11.63
C ARG A 78 -4.70 -9.88 -11.47
N GLY A 79 -5.94 -9.93 -11.01
CA GLY A 79 -6.67 -11.16 -10.75
C GLY A 79 -8.11 -10.90 -10.33
N PRO A 80 -8.88 -11.96 -10.05
CA PRO A 80 -10.28 -11.85 -9.73
C PRO A 80 -10.51 -11.13 -8.39
N MET A 81 -11.69 -10.54 -8.24
CA MET A 81 -12.07 -9.87 -6.99
C MET A 81 -12.55 -10.85 -5.91
N VAL A 82 -12.93 -12.06 -6.31
CA VAL A 82 -13.38 -13.15 -5.43
C VAL A 82 -12.60 -14.41 -5.79
N LYS A 83 -12.17 -15.15 -4.77
CA LYS A 83 -11.53 -16.46 -4.89
C LYS A 83 -12.13 -17.38 -3.83
N ASP A 84 -12.55 -18.58 -4.21
CA ASP A 84 -13.12 -19.58 -3.29
C ASP A 84 -14.31 -19.04 -2.47
N GLY A 85 -15.14 -18.20 -3.10
CA GLY A 85 -16.28 -17.53 -2.44
C GLY A 85 -15.91 -16.35 -1.53
N GLN A 86 -14.62 -16.08 -1.30
CA GLN A 86 -14.14 -15.02 -0.42
C GLN A 86 -13.56 -13.83 -1.21
N PRO A 87 -13.72 -12.59 -0.73
CA PRO A 87 -13.05 -11.43 -1.33
C PRO A 87 -11.54 -11.59 -1.32
N THR A 88 -10.89 -11.28 -2.45
CA THR A 88 -9.42 -11.32 -2.52
C THR A 88 -8.82 -10.17 -1.72
N ARG A 89 -7.52 -10.28 -1.40
CA ARG A 89 -6.75 -9.20 -0.76
C ARG A 89 -6.87 -7.86 -1.50
N LEU A 90 -6.96 -7.91 -2.84
CA LEU A 90 -7.16 -6.72 -3.66
C LEU A 90 -8.57 -6.12 -3.44
N ALA A 91 -9.61 -6.94 -3.38
CA ALA A 91 -10.96 -6.47 -3.07
C ALA A 91 -11.07 -5.90 -1.65
N LEU A 92 -10.45 -6.55 -0.65
CA LEU A 92 -10.37 -6.05 0.73
C LEU A 92 -9.60 -4.72 0.83
N SER A 93 -8.62 -4.49 -0.05
CA SER A 93 -7.92 -3.21 -0.10
C SER A 93 -8.83 -2.04 -0.48
N ALA A 94 -9.90 -2.26 -1.26
CA ALA A 94 -10.90 -1.23 -1.53
C ALA A 94 -11.63 -0.83 -0.24
N HIS A 95 -12.03 -1.82 0.57
CA HIS A 95 -12.71 -1.61 1.84
C HIS A 95 -11.85 -0.85 2.85
N ALA A 96 -10.57 -1.18 2.94
CA ALA A 96 -9.63 -0.45 3.79
C ALA A 96 -9.52 1.05 3.43
N TRP A 97 -9.85 1.42 2.18
CA TRP A 97 -9.90 2.79 1.66
C TRP A 97 -11.33 3.37 1.61
N GLY A 98 -12.27 2.77 2.33
CA GLY A 98 -13.63 3.25 2.47
C GLY A 98 -14.45 3.15 1.18
N GLU A 99 -14.15 2.18 0.32
CA GLU A 99 -14.98 1.82 -0.82
C GLU A 99 -15.67 0.47 -0.57
N ALA A 100 -16.75 0.19 -1.29
CA ALA A 100 -17.38 -1.12 -1.23
C ALA A 100 -16.42 -2.20 -1.75
N VAL A 101 -16.47 -3.40 -1.15
CA VAL A 101 -15.71 -4.57 -1.61
C VAL A 101 -16.20 -4.95 -3.01
N PRO A 102 -15.39 -4.81 -4.07
CA PRO A 102 -15.81 -5.23 -5.40
C PRO A 102 -15.90 -6.75 -5.43
N LYS A 103 -16.98 -7.29 -6.03
CA LYS A 103 -17.14 -8.74 -6.23
C LYS A 103 -16.87 -9.16 -7.69
N THR A 104 -16.94 -8.20 -8.62
CA THR A 104 -16.76 -8.43 -10.06
C THR A 104 -15.71 -7.49 -10.63
N GLU A 105 -15.14 -7.83 -11.77
CA GLU A 105 -14.22 -6.94 -12.48
C GLU A 105 -14.90 -5.64 -12.92
N ALA A 106 -16.18 -5.68 -13.28
CA ALA A 106 -16.94 -4.49 -13.59
C ALA A 106 -17.04 -3.54 -12.38
N ALA A 107 -17.24 -4.09 -11.18
CA ALA A 107 -17.22 -3.30 -9.94
C ALA A 107 -15.83 -2.69 -9.69
N ALA A 108 -14.75 -3.43 -9.93
CA ALA A 108 -13.39 -2.90 -9.87
C ALA A 108 -13.18 -1.75 -10.86
N LYS A 109 -13.58 -1.91 -12.13
CA LYS A 109 -13.48 -0.85 -13.15
C LYS A 109 -14.27 0.40 -12.75
N LYS A 110 -15.43 0.26 -12.12
CA LYS A 110 -16.19 1.40 -11.56
C LYS A 110 -15.40 2.15 -10.48
N LEU A 111 -14.68 1.44 -9.61
CA LEU A 111 -13.77 2.09 -8.64
C LEU A 111 -12.65 2.86 -9.34
N ALA A 112 -12.07 2.32 -10.42
CA ALA A 112 -11.07 3.02 -11.20
C ALA A 112 -11.62 4.29 -11.86
N VAL A 113 -12.84 4.24 -12.42
CA VAL A 113 -13.54 5.43 -12.96
C VAL A 113 -13.75 6.47 -11.87
N LYS A 114 -14.22 6.05 -10.68
CA LYS A 114 -14.36 6.94 -9.52
C LYS A 114 -13.02 7.58 -9.15
N GLY A 115 -11.95 6.80 -9.19
CA GLY A 115 -10.59 7.27 -8.96
C GLY A 115 -10.16 8.36 -9.94
N ARG A 116 -10.43 8.18 -11.23
CA ARG A 116 -10.15 9.19 -12.28
C ARG A 116 -10.94 10.48 -12.06
N LYS A 117 -12.24 10.39 -11.78
CA LYS A 117 -13.08 11.57 -11.45
C LYS A 117 -12.55 12.36 -10.26
N LEU A 118 -12.05 11.67 -9.22
CA LEU A 118 -11.42 12.35 -8.08
C LEU A 118 -10.13 13.08 -8.48
N LEU A 119 -9.33 12.49 -9.37
CA LEU A 119 -8.11 13.13 -9.87
C LEU A 119 -8.42 14.34 -10.76
N GLU A 120 -9.43 14.25 -11.62
CA GLU A 120 -9.91 15.38 -12.43
C GLU A 120 -10.34 16.56 -11.55
N ARG A 121 -11.18 16.29 -10.53
CA ARG A 121 -11.58 17.31 -9.54
C ARG A 121 -10.40 17.90 -8.78
N TYR A 122 -9.41 17.07 -8.44
CA TYR A 122 -8.18 17.54 -7.80
C TYR A 122 -7.39 18.49 -8.70
N GLN A 123 -7.25 18.19 -10.00
CA GLN A 123 -6.54 19.08 -10.94
C GLN A 123 -7.31 20.39 -11.12
N ALA A 124 -8.63 20.32 -11.32
CA ALA A 124 -9.46 21.52 -11.42
C ALA A 124 -9.33 22.42 -10.17
N ALA A 125 -9.32 21.83 -8.96
CA ALA A 125 -9.14 22.58 -7.71
C ALA A 125 -7.70 23.08 -7.46
N LYS A 126 -6.72 22.62 -8.24
CA LYS A 126 -5.33 23.08 -8.18
C LYS A 126 -5.08 24.24 -9.15
N GLU A 127 -5.83 24.26 -10.25
CA GLU A 127 -5.76 25.27 -11.30
C GLU A 127 -6.67 26.47 -11.03
N SER A 128 -7.64 26.34 -10.12
CA SER A 128 -8.46 27.42 -9.56
C SER A 128 -7.76 28.17 -8.44
#